data_AF-W3RI50-F1
#
_entry.id   AF-W3RI50-F1
#
_cell.length_a   1.000
_cell.length_b   1.000
_cell.length_c   1.000
_cell.angle_alpha   90.00
_cell.angle_beta   90.00
_cell.angle_gamma   90.00
#
_symmetry.space_group_name_H-M   'P 1'
#
loop_
_entity.id
_entity.type
_entity.pdbx_description
1 polymer ?
#
loop_
_entity_poly.entity_id
_entity_poly.type
_entity_poly.pdbx_seq_one_letter_code
_entity_poly.pdbx_strand_id
1 'polypeptide(L)'
;MVFAALSLFIDWRYAMAFAFVMTIPAVFTAYEAGAQWASGTVRGRLLFAATLLTIAVPWCIAFPRDQQLEYLREAGIWIQKNLHPDAKILINDARIAYFSGRPLEKLIVTSVPTENDIRQSNYVVVETPNKNAQRYSTLQDEGHIVGKVIGSRGRSVTIYQVH
;
A
#
# COMPACT_ATOMS: atom_id res chain seq x y z
N MET A 1 -21.49 -6.57 6.90
CA MET A 1 -20.61 -7.55 7.60
C MET A 1 -19.76 -8.40 6.65
N VAL A 2 -20.30 -8.87 5.51
CA VAL A 2 -19.54 -9.67 4.54
C VAL A 2 -18.30 -8.95 4.00
N PHE A 3 -18.37 -7.64 3.75
CA PHE A 3 -17.23 -6.85 3.26
C PHE A 3 -16.06 -6.78 4.26
N ALA A 4 -16.34 -6.60 5.55
CA ALA A 4 -15.32 -6.52 6.61
C ALA A 4 -14.70 -7.90 6.92
N ALA A 5 -15.50 -8.97 6.83
CA ALA A 5 -15.01 -10.34 6.98
C ALA A 5 -14.12 -10.76 5.78
N LEU A 6 -14.42 -10.28 4.57
CA LEU A 6 -13.64 -10.62 3.38
C LEU A 6 -12.34 -9.82 3.26
N SER A 7 -12.30 -8.57 3.73
CA SER A 7 -11.04 -7.81 3.81
C SER A 7 -9.97 -8.43 4.73
N LEU A 8 -10.35 -9.42 5.55
CA LEU A 8 -9.43 -10.20 6.38
C LEU A 8 -8.78 -11.38 5.62
N PHE A 9 -9.37 -11.85 4.52
CA PHE A 9 -8.93 -13.06 3.82
C PHE A 9 -8.60 -12.85 2.33
N ILE A 10 -9.01 -11.72 1.75
CA ILE A 10 -8.93 -11.48 0.31
C ILE A 10 -8.09 -10.23 0.04
N ASP A 11 -7.08 -10.37 -0.83
CA ASP A 11 -6.30 -9.24 -1.34
C ASP A 11 -7.20 -8.12 -1.85
N TRP A 12 -6.87 -6.86 -1.56
CA TRP A 12 -7.71 -5.68 -1.86
C TRP A 12 -8.22 -5.62 -3.30
N ARG A 13 -7.47 -6.23 -4.24
CA ARG A 13 -7.81 -6.36 -5.66
C ARG A 13 -9.12 -7.12 -5.89
N TYR A 14 -9.36 -8.20 -5.16
CA TYR A 14 -10.59 -9.00 -5.31
C TYR A 14 -11.73 -8.48 -4.43
N ALA A 15 -11.43 -7.65 -3.42
CA ALA A 15 -12.46 -6.94 -2.66
C ALA A 15 -13.30 -6.01 -3.56
N MET A 16 -12.68 -5.38 -4.57
CA MET A 16 -13.41 -4.56 -5.55
C MET A 16 -14.36 -5.38 -6.43
N ALA A 17 -13.91 -6.51 -6.97
CA ALA A 17 -14.75 -7.39 -7.79
C ALA A 17 -15.96 -7.90 -6.98
N PHE A 18 -15.72 -8.28 -5.73
CA PHE A 18 -16.78 -8.72 -4.84
C PHE A 18 -17.73 -7.60 -4.46
N ALA A 19 -17.23 -6.36 -4.24
CA ALA A 19 -18.06 -5.18 -4.03
C ALA A 19 -19.06 -4.98 -5.17
N PHE A 20 -18.57 -5.16 -6.40
CA PHE A 20 -19.34 -4.99 -7.63
C PHE A 20 -20.43 -6.07 -7.76
N VAL A 21 -20.09 -7.33 -7.49
CA VAL A 21 -21.05 -8.43 -7.50
C VAL A 21 -22.11 -8.24 -6.41
N MET A 22 -21.72 -7.78 -5.23
CA MET A 22 -22.63 -7.55 -4.11
C MET A 22 -23.48 -6.30 -4.24
N THR A 23 -23.19 -5.40 -5.17
CA THR A 23 -24.01 -4.20 -5.39
C THR A 23 -25.40 -4.58 -5.93
N ILE A 24 -25.48 -5.62 -6.77
CA ILE A 24 -26.73 -6.10 -7.37
C ILE A 24 -27.74 -6.53 -6.29
N PRO A 25 -27.45 -7.52 -5.41
CA PRO A 25 -28.39 -7.91 -4.37
C PRO A 25 -28.66 -6.77 -3.38
N ALA A 26 -27.67 -5.91 -3.09
CA ALA A 26 -27.87 -4.76 -2.19
C ALA A 26 -28.90 -3.76 -2.74
N VAL A 27 -28.91 -3.50 -4.04
CA VAL A 27 -29.92 -2.63 -4.69
C VAL A 27 -31.31 -3.23 -4.58
N PHE A 28 -31.46 -4.53 -4.84
CA PHE A 28 -32.76 -5.22 -4.66
C PHE A 28 -33.24 -5.17 -3.21
N THR A 29 -32.32 -5.37 -2.24
CA THR A 29 -32.69 -5.30 -0.82
C THR A 29 -33.09 -3.88 -0.41
N ALA A 30 -32.40 -2.85 -0.92
CA ALA A 30 -32.73 -1.45 -0.67
C ALA A 30 -34.07 -1.05 -1.29
N TYR A 31 -34.37 -1.55 -2.49
CA TYR A 31 -35.63 -1.32 -3.17
C TYR A 31 -36.81 -1.92 -2.38
N GLU A 32 -36.72 -3.19 -2.01
CA GLU A 32 -37.74 -3.87 -1.20
C GLU A 32 -37.92 -3.22 0.18
N ALA A 33 -36.82 -2.85 0.84
CA ALA A 33 -36.87 -2.13 2.10
C ALA A 33 -37.56 -0.76 1.97
N GLY A 34 -37.33 -0.04 0.87
CA GLY A 34 -38.01 1.22 0.56
C GLY A 34 -39.51 1.05 0.30
N ALA A 35 -39.91 0.01 -0.44
CA ALA A 35 -41.30 -0.33 -0.67
C ALA A 35 -42.04 -0.68 0.64
N GLN A 36 -41.40 -1.41 1.54
CA GLN A 36 -41.96 -1.74 2.86
C GLN A 36 -41.99 -0.56 3.82
N TRP A 37 -41.08 0.41 3.67
CA TRP A 37 -41.18 1.68 4.39
C TRP A 37 -42.39 2.48 3.94
N ALA A 38 -42.63 2.56 2.63
CA ALA A 38 -43.76 3.27 2.04
C ALA A 38 -45.12 2.69 2.47
N SER A 39 -45.18 1.38 2.74
CA SER A 39 -46.39 0.72 3.26
C SER A 39 -46.69 1.03 4.74
N GLY A 40 -45.85 1.81 5.42
CA GLY A 40 -46.10 2.30 6.78
C GLY A 40 -45.98 1.25 7.88
N THR A 41 -45.55 0.03 7.55
CA THR A 41 -45.41 -1.06 8.52
C THR A 41 -44.18 -0.89 9.42
N VAL A 42 -44.31 -1.22 10.70
CA VAL A 42 -43.20 -1.16 11.68
C VAL A 42 -42.02 -2.04 11.26
N ARG A 43 -42.31 -3.19 10.64
CA ARG A 43 -41.30 -4.10 10.08
C ARG A 43 -40.51 -3.47 8.95
N GLY A 44 -41.17 -2.74 8.04
CA GLY A 44 -40.50 -2.03 6.94
C GLY A 44 -39.55 -0.94 7.43
N ARG A 45 -39.91 -0.23 8.51
CA ARG A 45 -39.03 0.78 9.13
C ARG A 45 -37.75 0.18 9.72
N LEU A 46 -37.89 -0.94 10.44
CA LEU A 46 -36.76 -1.67 11.00
C LEU A 46 -35.84 -2.24 9.92
N LEU A 47 -36.42 -2.84 8.87
CA LEU A 47 -35.64 -3.41 7.76
C LEU A 47 -34.87 -2.34 7.00
N PHE A 48 -35.48 -1.21 6.68
CA PHE A 48 -34.81 -0.10 6.02
C PHE A 48 -33.68 0.50 6.86
N ALA A 49 -33.90 0.69 8.17
CA ALA A 49 -32.86 1.16 9.07
C ALA A 49 -31.68 0.17 9.13
N ALA A 50 -31.95 -1.14 9.17
CA ALA A 50 -30.93 -2.18 9.12
C ALA A 50 -30.16 -2.20 7.78
N THR A 51 -30.84 -1.97 6.65
CA THR A 51 -30.19 -1.85 5.33
C THR A 51 -29.29 -0.62 5.26
N LEU A 52 -29.74 0.53 5.76
CA LEU A 52 -28.92 1.75 5.84
C LEU A 52 -27.67 1.55 6.70
N LEU A 53 -27.82 0.95 7.88
CA LEU A 53 -26.69 0.64 8.76
C LEU A 53 -25.71 -0.34 8.11
N THR A 54 -26.20 -1.35 7.39
CA THR A 54 -25.33 -2.32 6.73
C THR A 54 -24.54 -1.73 5.55
N ILE A 55 -25.01 -0.64 4.93
CA ILE A 55 -24.30 0.09 3.87
C ILE A 55 -23.34 1.14 4.48
N ALA A 56 -23.79 1.89 5.48
CA ALA A 56 -23.03 2.99 6.06
C ALA A 56 -21.83 2.52 6.92
N VAL A 57 -22.00 1.46 7.71
CA VAL A 57 -20.95 0.96 8.62
C VAL A 57 -19.69 0.51 7.85
N PRO A 58 -19.79 -0.28 6.77
CA PRO A 58 -18.62 -0.61 5.94
C PRO A 58 -17.96 0.63 5.35
N TRP A 59 -18.72 1.64 4.92
CA TRP A 59 -18.15 2.87 4.37
C TRP A 59 -17.32 3.64 5.39
N CYS A 60 -17.80 3.77 6.63
CA CYS A 60 -17.06 4.42 7.72
C CYS A 60 -15.79 3.65 8.12
N ILE A 61 -15.81 2.32 8.03
CA ILE A 61 -14.66 1.46 8.40
C ILE A 61 -13.66 1.30 7.24
N ALA A 62 -14.15 1.32 6.00
CA ALA A 62 -13.37 1.13 4.79
C ALA A 62 -12.85 2.44 4.19
N PHE A 63 -12.92 3.56 4.92
CA PHE A 63 -12.13 4.74 4.57
C PHE A 63 -10.70 4.28 4.26
N PRO A 64 -10.15 4.67 3.10
CA PRO A 64 -8.80 4.27 2.75
C PRO A 64 -7.92 4.74 3.90
N ARG A 65 -7.41 3.79 4.70
CA ARG A 65 -6.39 4.08 5.69
C ARG A 65 -5.33 4.80 4.89
N ASP A 66 -5.09 6.07 5.19
CA ASP A 66 -4.03 6.86 4.57
C ASP A 66 -2.81 5.95 4.55
N GLN A 67 -2.53 5.42 3.36
CA GLN A 67 -1.27 4.78 3.13
C GLN A 67 -0.36 6.00 3.14
N GLN A 68 0.19 6.30 4.31
CA GLN A 68 1.12 7.40 4.54
C GLN A 68 2.39 7.07 3.75
N LEU A 69 2.31 7.11 2.42
CA LEU A 69 3.36 6.80 1.45
C LEU A 69 4.26 8.02 1.23
N GLU A 70 4.03 9.09 1.98
CA GLU A 70 4.78 10.34 1.88
C GLU A 70 6.28 10.10 2.08
N TYR A 71 6.67 9.23 3.01
CA TYR A 71 8.07 8.85 3.20
C TYR A 71 8.70 8.14 1.98
N LEU A 72 7.92 7.41 1.18
CA LEU A 72 8.43 6.81 -0.06
C LEU A 72 8.65 7.87 -1.14
N ARG A 73 7.75 8.85 -1.20
CA ARG A 73 7.88 10.01 -2.08
C ARG A 73 9.08 10.86 -1.68
N GLU A 74 9.23 11.16 -0.40
CA GLU A 74 10.37 11.89 0.15
C GLU A 74 11.68 11.16 -0.11
N ALA A 75 11.71 9.82 0.02
CA ALA A 75 12.88 9.02 -0.34
C ALA A 75 13.23 9.14 -1.84
N GLY A 76 12.23 9.09 -2.72
CA GLY A 76 12.44 9.32 -4.16
C GLY A 76 12.99 10.71 -4.46
N ILE A 77 12.40 11.75 -3.86
CA ILE A 77 12.87 13.14 -4.01
C ILE A 77 14.30 13.30 -3.46
N TRP A 78 14.61 12.66 -2.34
CA TRP A 78 15.95 12.67 -1.76
C TRP A 78 16.96 12.05 -2.73
N ILE A 79 16.64 10.90 -3.32
CA ILE A 79 17.48 10.23 -4.33
C ILE A 79 17.70 11.14 -5.54
N GLN A 80 16.66 11.82 -5.99
CA GLN A 80 16.74 12.75 -7.12
C GLN A 80 17.71 13.90 -6.86
N LYS A 81 17.70 14.45 -5.64
CA LYS A 81 18.49 15.63 -5.26
C LYS A 81 19.93 15.32 -4.84
N ASN A 82 20.19 14.15 -4.27
CA ASN A 82 21.47 13.86 -3.60
C ASN A 82 22.34 12.85 -4.36
N LEU A 83 21.78 11.97 -5.18
CA LEU A 83 22.56 10.94 -5.88
C LEU A 83 23.00 11.40 -7.27
N HIS A 84 24.16 10.93 -7.73
CA HIS A 84 24.68 11.27 -9.06
C HIS A 84 23.72 10.78 -10.17
N PRO A 85 23.45 11.56 -11.25
CA PRO A 85 22.59 11.19 -12.39
C PRO A 85 22.80 9.78 -12.96
N ASP A 86 24.04 9.30 -12.94
CA ASP A 86 24.47 8.02 -13.52
C ASP A 86 24.62 6.87 -12.52
N ALA A 87 24.34 7.10 -11.23
CA ALA A 87 24.42 6.06 -10.22
C ALA A 87 23.38 4.94 -10.49
N LYS A 88 23.81 3.69 -10.36
CA LYS A 88 22.92 2.52 -10.38
C LYS A 88 22.34 2.30 -8.98
N ILE A 89 21.02 2.23 -8.90
CA ILE A 89 20.30 2.18 -7.62
C ILE A 89 19.46 0.91 -7.55
N LEU A 90 19.72 0.10 -6.54
CA LEU A 90 18.88 -1.04 -6.18
C LEU A 90 17.77 -0.56 -5.25
N ILE A 91 16.52 -0.77 -5.62
CA ILE A 91 15.34 -0.29 -4.90
C ILE A 91 14.40 -1.47 -4.64
N ASN A 92 13.98 -1.67 -3.39
CA ASN A 92 13.06 -2.74 -3.03
C ASN A 92 11.58 -2.42 -3.31
N ASP A 93 11.24 -1.15 -3.52
CA ASP A 93 9.89 -0.66 -3.78
C ASP A 93 9.80 0.21 -5.05
N ALA A 94 8.99 -0.22 -6.01
CA ALA A 94 8.77 0.46 -7.28
C ALA A 94 8.24 1.91 -7.15
N ARG A 95 7.60 2.26 -6.03
CA ARG A 95 7.07 3.60 -5.78
C ARG A 95 8.21 4.60 -5.55
N ILE A 96 9.27 4.19 -4.87
CA ILE A 96 10.45 5.05 -4.66
C ILE A 96 11.13 5.30 -6.01
N ALA A 97 11.26 4.26 -6.84
CA ALA A 97 11.76 4.36 -8.20
C ALA A 97 10.98 5.40 -9.02
N TYR A 98 9.64 5.36 -8.97
CA TYR A 98 8.78 6.32 -9.66
C TYR A 98 9.06 7.77 -9.24
N PHE A 99 9.13 8.04 -7.93
CA PHE A 99 9.37 9.40 -7.43
C PHE A 99 10.81 9.88 -7.60
N SER A 100 11.77 8.97 -7.83
CA SER A 100 13.16 9.33 -8.09
C SER A 100 13.40 9.99 -9.45
N GLY A 101 12.47 9.81 -10.40
CA GLY A 101 12.58 10.33 -11.77
C GLY A 101 13.76 9.75 -12.57
N ARG A 102 14.33 8.62 -12.14
CA ARG A 102 15.48 7.99 -12.78
C ARG A 102 15.07 7.14 -13.97
N PRO A 103 15.91 7.06 -15.03
CA PRO A 103 15.71 6.10 -16.12
C PRO A 103 15.72 4.66 -15.60
N LEU A 104 14.88 3.80 -16.17
CA LEU A 104 14.74 2.40 -15.75
C LEU A 104 16.05 1.61 -15.83
N GLU A 105 16.92 1.91 -16.79
CA GLU A 105 18.23 1.25 -16.97
C GLU A 105 19.19 1.45 -15.79
N LYS A 106 18.95 2.50 -14.98
CA LYS A 106 19.76 2.83 -13.80
C LYS A 106 19.12 2.32 -12.51
N LEU A 107 17.95 1.68 -12.60
CA LEU A 107 17.18 1.20 -11.47
C LEU A 107 17.03 -0.32 -11.53
N ILE A 108 17.47 -0.99 -10.47
CA ILE A 108 17.17 -2.39 -10.26
C ILE A 108 16.06 -2.45 -9.23
N VAL A 109 14.83 -2.77 -9.65
CA VAL A 109 13.67 -2.84 -8.76
C VAL A 109 13.35 -4.31 -8.47
N THR A 110 13.67 -4.78 -7.27
CA THR A 110 13.41 -6.16 -6.85
C THR A 110 13.14 -6.26 -5.35
N SER A 111 12.13 -7.04 -4.98
CA SER A 111 11.83 -7.35 -3.57
C SER A 111 12.81 -8.38 -2.98
N VAL A 112 13.52 -9.13 -3.84
CA VAL A 112 14.49 -10.16 -3.47
C VAL A 112 15.77 -9.92 -4.27
N PRO A 113 16.73 -9.17 -3.72
CA PRO A 113 17.98 -8.90 -4.41
C PRO A 113 18.88 -10.15 -4.40
N THR A 114 19.62 -10.34 -5.50
CA THR A 114 20.75 -11.27 -5.57
C THR A 114 22.06 -10.56 -5.23
N GLU A 115 23.11 -11.31 -4.89
CA GLU A 115 24.44 -10.70 -4.64
C GLU A 115 24.96 -9.93 -5.86
N ASN A 116 24.65 -10.40 -7.07
CA ASN A 116 25.02 -9.72 -8.30
C ASN A 116 24.32 -8.36 -8.43
N ASP A 117 23.03 -8.28 -8.07
CA ASP A 117 22.28 -7.02 -8.10
C ASP A 117 22.88 -5.98 -7.13
N ILE A 118 23.31 -6.43 -5.94
CA ILE A 118 23.95 -5.59 -4.93
C ILE A 118 25.31 -5.10 -5.47
N ARG A 119 26.14 -5.99 -6.02
CA ARG A 119 27.46 -5.64 -6.58
C ARG A 119 27.40 -4.70 -7.78
N GLN A 120 26.32 -4.76 -8.56
CA GLN A 120 26.12 -3.88 -9.72
C GLN A 120 25.55 -2.50 -9.34
N SER A 121 25.12 -2.32 -8.10
CA SER A 121 24.52 -1.08 -7.61
C SER A 121 25.53 -0.24 -6.84
N ASN A 122 25.47 1.09 -7.02
CA ASN A 122 26.22 2.04 -6.19
C ASN A 122 25.47 2.36 -4.89
N TYR A 123 24.14 2.30 -4.94
CA TYR A 123 23.28 2.57 -3.78
C TYR A 123 22.19 1.52 -3.65
N VAL A 124 21.89 1.14 -2.41
CA VAL A 124 20.81 0.23 -2.06
C VAL A 124 19.80 0.93 -1.17
N VAL A 125 18.55 0.95 -1.61
CA VAL A 125 17.43 1.63 -0.95
C VAL A 125 16.49 0.58 -0.37
N VAL A 126 16.36 0.58 0.96
CA VAL A 126 15.62 -0.44 1.70
C VAL A 126 14.56 0.20 2.56
N GLU A 127 13.30 -0.15 2.31
CA GLU A 127 12.19 0.11 3.23
C GLU A 127 12.22 -0.83 4.44
N THR A 128 12.33 -0.27 5.64
CA THR A 128 12.17 -0.94 6.95
C THR A 128 10.74 -0.69 7.47
N PRO A 129 10.05 -1.67 8.08
CA PRO A 129 10.47 -3.05 8.27
C PRO A 129 10.35 -3.86 6.97
N ASN A 130 11.46 -4.44 6.53
CA ASN A 130 11.48 -5.35 5.40
C ASN A 130 11.31 -6.77 5.90
N LYS A 131 10.37 -7.55 5.34
CA LYS A 131 10.27 -9.00 5.63
C LYS A 131 11.54 -9.76 5.26
N ASN A 132 12.33 -9.22 4.32
CA ASN A 132 13.59 -9.79 3.85
C ASN A 132 14.82 -9.15 4.51
N ALA A 133 14.67 -8.50 5.69
CA ALA A 133 15.74 -7.77 6.38
C ALA A 133 17.04 -8.59 6.57
N GLN A 134 16.93 -9.91 6.76
CA GLN A 134 18.09 -10.81 6.90
C GLN A 134 19.02 -10.86 5.67
N ARG A 135 18.55 -10.51 4.46
CA ARG A 135 19.43 -10.43 3.27
C ARG A 135 20.08 -9.05 3.09
N TYR A 136 19.64 -8.06 3.87
CA TYR A 136 20.23 -6.73 3.91
C TYR A 136 21.11 -6.54 5.17
N SER A 137 21.28 -7.57 6.01
CA SER A 137 22.13 -7.50 7.21
C SER A 137 23.60 -7.31 6.85
N THR A 138 24.06 -7.94 5.75
CA THR A 138 25.42 -7.72 5.21
C THR A 138 25.64 -6.26 4.82
N LEU A 139 24.59 -5.56 4.37
CA LEU A 139 24.64 -4.13 4.03
C LEU A 139 24.59 -3.22 5.26
N GLN A 140 24.05 -3.69 6.39
CA GLN A 140 24.15 -2.97 7.66
C GLN A 140 25.57 -3.02 8.25
N ASP A 141 26.31 -4.10 7.98
CA ASP A 141 27.67 -4.29 8.47
C ASP A 141 28.74 -3.69 7.52
N GLU A 142 28.51 -3.66 6.20
CA GLU A 142 29.49 -3.20 5.20
C GLU A 142 29.15 -1.85 4.54
N GLY A 143 27.89 -1.40 4.56
CA GLY A 143 27.42 -0.22 3.85
C GLY A 143 27.40 1.06 4.69
N HIS A 144 27.84 2.18 4.11
CA HIS A 144 27.69 3.49 4.75
C HIS A 144 26.27 4.04 4.55
N ILE A 145 25.57 4.36 5.65
CA ILE A 145 24.26 5.01 5.58
C ILE A 145 24.46 6.45 5.12
N VAL A 146 23.96 6.77 3.92
CA VAL A 146 24.04 8.12 3.35
C VAL A 146 22.74 8.91 3.50
N GLY A 147 21.63 8.22 3.76
CA GLY A 147 20.34 8.85 3.94
C GLY A 147 19.35 7.96 4.68
N LYS A 148 18.46 8.60 5.45
CA LYS A 148 17.34 7.93 6.12
C LYS A 148 16.12 8.83 6.08
N VAL A 149 15.02 8.32 5.55
CA VAL A 149 13.72 9.00 5.54
C VAL A 149 12.80 8.26 6.49
N ILE A 150 12.30 8.96 7.50
CA ILE A 150 11.48 8.37 8.56
C ILE A 150 10.01 8.53 8.18
N GLY A 151 9.33 7.40 8.05
CA GLY A 151 7.88 7.35 7.92
C GLY A 151 7.19 7.16 9.27
N SER A 152 5.87 7.15 9.23
CA SER A 152 5.04 6.86 10.39
C SER A 152 5.03 5.36 10.74
N ARG A 153 4.62 5.03 11.97
CA ARG A 153 4.41 3.65 12.45
C ARG A 153 5.66 2.75 12.35
N GLY A 154 6.84 3.31 12.62
CA GLY A 154 8.11 2.57 12.61
C GLY A 154 8.61 2.20 11.21
N ARG A 155 8.00 2.77 10.15
CA ARG A 155 8.49 2.63 8.78
C ARG A 155 9.59 3.64 8.49
N SER A 156 10.58 3.25 7.72
CA SER A 156 11.61 4.18 7.24
C SER A 156 12.24 3.64 5.97
N VAL A 157 12.77 4.51 5.13
CA VAL A 157 13.63 4.12 4.02
C VAL A 157 15.05 4.48 4.40
N THR A 158 15.93 3.49 4.38
CA THR A 158 17.37 3.68 4.58
C THR A 158 18.07 3.51 3.24
N ILE A 159 19.01 4.41 2.96
CA ILE A 159 19.80 4.43 1.74
C ILE A 159 21.24 4.13 2.13
N TYR A 160 21.73 2.99 1.65
CA TYR A 160 23.09 2.53 1.84
C TYR A 160 23.90 2.83 0.59
N GLN A 161 25.11 3.34 0.77
CA GLN A 161 26.12 3.35 -0.28
C GLN A 161 26.87 2.03 -0.23
N VAL A 162 26.96 1.37 -1.38
CA VAL A 162 27.66 0.11 -1.57
C VAL A 162 28.85 0.39 -2.47
N HIS A 163 30.03 0.34 -1.85
CA HIS A 163 31.34 0.81 -2.35
C HIS A 163 31.57 2.33 -2.37
#